data_AF-A0A8I3A794-F1
#
_entry.id   AF-A0A8I3A794-F1
#
_cell.length_a   1.000
_cell.length_b   1.000
_cell.length_c   1.000
_cell.angle_alpha   90.00
_cell.angle_beta   90.00
_cell.angle_gamma   90.00
#
_symmetry.space_group_name_H-M   'P 1'
#
loop_
_entity.id
_entity.type
_entity.pdbx_description
1 polymer ?
#
loop_
_entity_poly.entity_id
_entity_poly.type
_entity_poly.pdbx_seq_one_letter_code
_entity_poly.pdbx_strand_id
1 'polypeptide(L)'
;MKLQNLATLVALVSYALGFPQLENFPEYRSLAGLSPREARAVARTFTSTPGAQSLPPAISDTSAKAVYDSEHPYIPDQPGDIRGPCPGLNTLASHGYLPRNGVATPAQIITAVQEGFNMGWNLASFVTYA
;
A
#
# COMPACT_ATOMS: atom_id res chain seq x y z
N MET A 1 -37.67 27.47 -37.58
CA MET A 1 -37.21 26.23 -36.93
C MET A 1 -35.71 26.30 -36.56
N LYS A 2 -35.26 27.31 -35.80
CA LYS A 2 -33.83 27.43 -35.39
C LYS A 2 -33.58 27.98 -33.97
N LEU A 3 -34.54 28.70 -33.37
CA LEU A 3 -34.34 29.27 -32.02
C LEU A 3 -34.73 28.33 -30.87
N GLN A 4 -35.72 27.45 -31.04
CA GLN A 4 -36.14 26.51 -29.98
C GLN A 4 -35.01 25.54 -29.58
N ASN A 5 -34.21 25.09 -30.55
CA ASN A 5 -33.13 24.14 -30.29
C ASN A 5 -31.95 24.77 -29.54
N LEU A 6 -31.72 26.08 -29.69
CA LEU A 6 -30.62 26.76 -29.01
C LEU A 6 -30.93 26.93 -27.52
N ALA A 7 -32.18 27.27 -27.17
CA ALA A 7 -32.61 27.37 -25.78
C ALA A 7 -32.54 26.02 -25.05
N THR A 8 -32.93 24.91 -25.73
CA THR A 8 -32.82 23.56 -25.18
C THR A 8 -31.37 23.12 -25.02
N LEU A 9 -30.49 23.49 -25.95
CA LEU A 9 -29.05 23.20 -25.87
C LEU A 9 -28.40 23.95 -24.70
N VAL A 10 -28.72 25.24 -24.52
CA VAL A 10 -28.23 26.05 -23.39
C VAL A 10 -28.74 25.51 -22.06
N ALA A 11 -30.01 25.08 -21.99
CA ALA A 11 -30.58 24.47 -20.79
C ALA A 11 -29.91 23.12 -20.45
N LEU A 12 -29.63 22.28 -21.44
CA LEU A 12 -28.93 21.00 -21.24
C LEU A 12 -27.46 21.19 -20.83
N VAL A 13 -26.76 22.17 -21.43
CA VAL A 13 -25.39 22.52 -21.03
C VAL A 13 -25.38 23.10 -19.61
N SER A 14 -26.37 23.90 -19.23
CA SER A 14 -26.50 24.43 -17.86
C SER A 14 -26.80 23.33 -16.84
N TYR A 15 -27.55 22.29 -17.22
CA TYR A 15 -27.81 21.12 -16.37
C TYR A 15 -26.57 20.22 -16.24
N ALA A 16 -25.77 20.08 -17.32
CA ALA A 16 -24.52 19.32 -17.31
C ALA A 16 -23.39 20.01 -16.53
N LEU A 17 -23.39 21.34 -16.47
CA LEU A 17 -22.44 22.15 -15.70
C LEU A 17 -22.94 22.48 -14.28
N GLY A 18 -24.19 22.15 -13.96
CA GLY A 18 -24.88 22.46 -12.71
C GLY A 18 -24.75 21.39 -11.62
N PHE A 19 -23.93 20.37 -11.82
CA PHE A 19 -23.51 19.50 -10.73
C PHE A 19 -22.33 20.18 -10.02
N PRO A 20 -22.50 20.81 -8.84
CA PRO A 20 -21.37 20.94 -7.96
C PRO A 20 -20.88 19.52 -7.70
N GLN A 21 -19.64 19.25 -8.07
CA GLN A 21 -18.95 18.05 -7.67
C GLN A 21 -19.12 17.87 -6.15
N LEU A 22 -19.93 16.90 -5.74
CA LEU A 22 -19.83 16.31 -4.40
C LEU A 22 -18.64 15.34 -4.35
N GLU A 23 -17.52 15.70 -4.98
CA GLU A 23 -16.21 15.06 -4.79
C GLU A 23 -15.45 15.78 -3.68
N ASN A 24 -16.07 15.97 -2.52
CA ASN A 24 -15.38 16.56 -1.38
C ASN A 24 -15.89 15.96 -0.07
N PHE A 25 -15.76 14.64 0.05
CA PHE A 25 -15.43 14.10 1.37
C PHE A 25 -13.91 14.21 1.51
N PRO A 26 -13.38 14.95 2.49
CA PRO A 26 -11.95 14.94 2.74
C PRO A 26 -11.60 13.50 3.13
N GLU A 27 -10.78 12.87 2.29
CA GLU A 27 -10.24 11.51 2.40
C GLU A 27 -9.53 11.26 3.74
N TYR A 28 -9.26 12.33 4.49
CA TYR A 28 -8.65 12.34 5.80
C TYR A 28 -9.68 12.66 6.90
N ARG A 29 -10.38 11.64 7.40
CA ARG A 29 -11.15 11.73 8.64
C ARG A 29 -10.41 10.98 9.74
N SER A 30 -10.11 11.67 10.85
CA SER A 30 -9.52 11.03 12.02
C SER A 30 -10.44 9.90 12.52
N LEU A 31 -9.86 8.73 12.81
CA LEU A 31 -10.56 7.62 13.44
C LEU A 31 -10.62 7.74 14.97
N ALA A 32 -9.98 8.77 15.53
CA ALA A 32 -9.97 9.01 16.97
C ALA A 32 -11.41 9.25 17.49
N GLY A 33 -11.78 8.54 18.56
CA GLY A 33 -13.11 8.64 19.18
C GLY A 33 -14.18 7.72 18.59
N LEU A 34 -13.90 6.97 17.52
CA LEU A 34 -14.81 5.95 16.99
C LEU A 34 -14.70 4.65 17.78
N SER A 35 -15.80 3.91 17.89
CA SER A 35 -15.74 2.53 18.36
C SER A 35 -14.99 1.63 17.35
N PRO A 36 -14.43 0.49 17.76
CA PRO A 36 -13.74 -0.43 16.84
C PRO A 36 -14.60 -0.89 15.65
N ARG A 37 -15.93 -1.00 15.82
CA ARG A 37 -16.85 -1.37 14.74
C ARG A 37 -16.99 -0.25 13.72
N GLU A 38 -17.15 0.99 14.19
CA GLU A 38 -17.29 2.17 13.33
C GLU A 38 -15.99 2.47 12.59
N ALA A 39 -14.85 2.40 13.28
CA ALA A 39 -13.55 2.55 12.65
C ALA A 39 -13.35 1.54 11.50
N ARG A 40 -13.74 0.28 11.69
CA ARG A 40 -13.71 -0.75 10.62
C ARG A 40 -14.71 -0.49 9.50
N ALA A 41 -15.88 0.06 9.81
CA ALA A 41 -16.87 0.42 8.80
C ALA A 41 -16.34 1.56 7.91
N VAL A 42 -15.75 2.60 8.51
CA VAL A 42 -15.12 3.72 7.79
C VAL A 42 -13.90 3.24 7.01
N ALA A 43 -13.04 2.38 7.61
CA ALA A 43 -11.86 1.86 6.94
C ALA A 43 -12.17 1.16 5.61
N ARG A 44 -13.31 0.46 5.53
CA ARG A 44 -13.77 -0.22 4.30
C ARG A 44 -14.27 0.73 3.21
N THR A 45 -14.49 2.00 3.52
CA THR A 45 -14.92 3.01 2.55
C THR A 45 -13.76 3.78 1.92
N PHE A 46 -12.54 3.66 2.47
CA PHE A 46 -11.37 4.28 1.88
C PHE A 46 -11.07 3.63 0.52
N THR A 47 -11.23 4.43 -0.54
CA THR A 47 -10.95 4.01 -1.93
C THR A 47 -9.48 4.25 -2.28
N SER A 48 -8.82 5.16 -1.55
CA SER A 48 -7.40 5.42 -1.61
C SER A 48 -6.89 5.79 -0.22
N THR A 49 -5.59 5.56 0.00
CA THR A 49 -4.90 5.99 1.21
C THR A 49 -4.03 7.17 0.80
N PRO A 50 -4.31 8.41 1.25
CA PRO A 50 -3.46 9.55 1.00
C PRO A 50 -2.03 9.23 1.44
N GLY A 51 -1.06 9.36 0.52
CA GLY A 51 0.34 8.98 0.78
C GLY A 51 0.68 7.50 0.49
N ALA A 52 -0.22 6.75 -0.15
CA ALA A 52 0.11 5.42 -0.67
C ALA A 52 1.31 5.51 -1.62
N GLN A 53 2.39 4.83 -1.24
CA GLN A 53 3.55 4.66 -2.09
C GLN A 53 3.21 3.70 -3.23
N SER A 54 3.73 3.97 -4.43
CA SER A 54 3.63 3.03 -5.54
C SER A 54 4.25 1.68 -5.14
N LEU A 55 3.60 0.58 -5.53
CA LEU A 55 4.15 -0.76 -5.30
C LEU A 55 5.55 -0.84 -5.95
N PRO A 56 6.56 -1.40 -5.24
CA PRO A 56 7.84 -1.66 -5.86
C PRO A 56 7.66 -2.66 -7.02
N PRO A 57 8.45 -2.57 -8.09
CA PRO A 57 8.32 -3.45 -9.23
C PRO A 57 8.71 -4.90 -8.88
N ALA A 58 8.37 -5.83 -9.78
CA ALA A 58 8.91 -7.17 -9.73
C ALA A 58 10.43 -7.16 -9.98
N ILE A 59 11.17 -8.03 -9.30
CA ILE A 59 12.61 -8.20 -9.56
C ILE A 59 12.83 -8.73 -10.98
N SER A 60 13.85 -8.20 -11.67
CA SER A 60 14.12 -8.53 -13.08
C SER A 60 14.86 -9.84 -13.27
N ASP A 61 15.66 -10.24 -12.28
CA ASP A 61 16.42 -11.50 -12.29
C ASP A 61 15.91 -12.40 -11.16
N THR A 62 15.27 -13.50 -11.55
CA THR A 62 14.73 -14.52 -10.64
C THR A 62 15.61 -15.77 -10.60
N SER A 63 16.82 -15.71 -11.16
CA SER A 63 17.78 -16.81 -11.06
C SER A 63 18.20 -17.04 -9.60
N ALA A 64 18.62 -18.26 -9.31
CA ALA A 64 19.14 -18.59 -7.98
C ALA A 64 20.48 -17.88 -7.75
N LYS A 65 20.57 -17.15 -6.65
CA LYS A 65 21.80 -16.48 -6.19
C LYS A 65 22.02 -16.77 -4.71
N ALA A 66 23.26 -16.59 -4.24
CA ALA A 66 23.53 -16.60 -2.81
C ALA A 66 22.80 -15.41 -2.18
N VAL A 67 21.96 -15.68 -1.18
CA VAL A 67 21.24 -14.67 -0.38
C VAL A 67 21.78 -14.56 1.05
N TYR A 68 22.75 -15.42 1.38
CA TYR A 68 23.59 -15.29 2.55
C TYR A 68 25.00 -14.94 2.07
N ASP A 69 25.31 -13.66 2.14
CA ASP A 69 26.56 -13.08 1.66
C ASP A 69 27.08 -12.01 2.64
N SER A 70 28.15 -11.33 2.26
CA SER A 70 28.75 -10.27 3.08
C SER A 70 27.87 -9.03 3.23
N GLU A 71 26.90 -8.81 2.33
CA GLU A 71 25.96 -7.69 2.42
C GLU A 71 24.78 -8.01 3.33
N HIS A 72 24.41 -9.30 3.43
CA HIS A 72 23.29 -9.80 4.24
C HIS A 72 23.72 -10.80 5.32
N PRO A 73 24.71 -10.47 6.18
CA PRO A 73 25.14 -11.37 7.25
C PRO A 73 24.04 -11.52 8.30
N TYR A 74 23.99 -12.68 8.93
CA TYR A 74 23.19 -12.87 10.13
C TYR A 74 23.77 -12.03 11.27
N ILE A 75 22.92 -11.27 11.94
CA ILE A 75 23.28 -10.56 13.18
C ILE A 75 22.23 -10.92 14.23
N PRO A 76 22.64 -11.37 15.43
CA PRO A 76 21.72 -11.60 16.54
C PRO A 76 20.93 -10.35 16.91
N ASP A 77 19.68 -10.57 17.30
CA ASP A 77 18.74 -9.51 17.66
C ASP A 77 19.29 -8.66 18.84
N GLN A 78 19.16 -7.34 18.72
CA GLN A 78 19.55 -6.38 19.74
C GLN A 78 18.36 -6.00 20.63
N PRO A 79 18.59 -5.43 21.83
CA PRO A 79 17.51 -4.91 22.66
C PRO A 79 16.64 -3.91 21.89
N GLY A 80 15.35 -4.21 21.77
CA GLY A 80 14.38 -3.39 21.03
C GLY A 80 14.06 -3.90 19.62
N ASP A 81 14.80 -4.88 19.09
CA ASP A 81 14.44 -5.54 17.83
C ASP A 81 13.17 -6.39 18.00
N ILE A 82 12.27 -6.29 17.03
CA ILE A 82 10.97 -6.98 17.05
C ILE A 82 10.99 -8.16 16.10
N ARG A 83 10.53 -9.31 16.58
CA ARG A 83 10.25 -10.50 15.77
C ARG A 83 8.81 -10.95 16.01
N GLY A 84 8.17 -11.43 14.94
CA GLY A 84 6.77 -11.80 14.93
C GLY A 84 6.55 -13.30 14.70
N PRO A 85 5.31 -13.70 14.38
CA PRO A 85 4.98 -15.10 14.11
C PRO A 85 5.45 -15.59 12.73
N CYS A 86 5.81 -14.69 11.81
CA CYS A 86 6.21 -15.04 10.46
C CYS A 86 7.72 -15.34 10.41
N PRO A 87 8.15 -16.61 10.25
CA PRO A 87 9.57 -16.95 10.24
C PRO A 87 10.32 -16.30 9.07
N GLY A 88 9.66 -16.12 7.91
CA GLY A 88 10.27 -15.47 6.75
C GLY A 88 10.68 -14.02 7.04
N LEU A 89 9.77 -13.20 7.57
CA LEU A 89 10.08 -11.79 7.88
C LEU A 89 11.12 -11.67 9.00
N ASN A 90 11.10 -12.58 9.97
CA ASN A 90 12.11 -12.63 11.03
C ASN A 90 13.51 -12.87 10.44
N THR A 91 13.65 -13.86 9.56
CA THR A 91 14.92 -14.14 8.88
C THR A 91 15.40 -12.95 8.04
N LEU A 92 14.51 -12.33 7.25
CA LEU A 92 14.88 -11.16 6.43
C LEU A 92 15.35 -9.98 7.28
N ALA A 93 14.73 -9.73 8.45
CA ALA A 93 15.20 -8.71 9.38
C ALA A 93 16.55 -9.08 10.02
N SER A 94 16.73 -10.32 10.50
CA SER A 94 18.01 -10.77 11.08
C SER A 94 19.15 -10.88 10.05
N HIS A 95 18.85 -10.84 8.74
CA HIS A 95 19.84 -10.77 7.66
C HIS A 95 19.98 -9.39 7.02
N GLY A 96 19.18 -8.39 7.43
CA GLY A 96 19.31 -7.02 6.93
C GLY A 96 18.65 -6.74 5.58
N TYR A 97 17.91 -7.70 5.01
CA TYR A 97 17.00 -7.43 3.89
C TYR A 97 15.85 -6.50 4.31
N LEU A 98 15.44 -6.57 5.57
CA LEU A 98 14.56 -5.63 6.23
C LEU A 98 15.33 -4.82 7.29
N PRO A 99 14.81 -3.64 7.71
CA PRO A 99 15.29 -2.97 8.90
C PRO A 99 15.38 -3.95 10.08
N ARG A 100 16.57 -4.08 10.67
CA ARG A 100 16.88 -5.10 11.68
C ARG A 100 16.03 -4.96 12.95
N ASN A 101 15.54 -3.75 13.22
CA ASN A 101 14.60 -3.48 14.30
C ASN A 101 13.21 -4.13 14.13
N GLY A 102 12.91 -4.70 12.96
CA GLY A 102 11.63 -5.37 12.69
C GLY A 102 10.48 -4.43 12.36
N VAL A 103 10.74 -3.16 12.07
CA VAL A 103 9.73 -2.17 11.64
C VAL A 103 10.02 -1.74 10.21
N ALA A 104 9.15 -2.14 9.28
CA ALA A 104 9.35 -1.94 7.85
C ALA A 104 8.11 -1.35 7.16
N THR A 105 8.33 -0.64 6.05
CA THR A 105 7.24 -0.24 5.17
C THR A 105 6.75 -1.43 4.31
N PRO A 106 5.51 -1.40 3.80
CA PRO A 106 5.04 -2.40 2.84
C PRO A 106 5.97 -2.58 1.63
N ALA A 107 6.51 -1.48 1.09
CA ALA A 107 7.44 -1.54 -0.03
C ALA A 107 8.74 -2.28 0.32
N GLN A 108 9.30 -2.03 1.52
CA GLN A 108 10.47 -2.77 2.01
C GLN A 108 10.18 -4.27 2.13
N ILE A 109 9.00 -4.64 2.63
CA ILE A 109 8.58 -6.05 2.75
C ILE A 109 8.52 -6.71 1.38
N ILE A 110 7.83 -6.09 0.41
CA ILE A 110 7.68 -6.66 -0.94
C ILE A 110 9.04 -6.81 -1.62
N THR A 111 9.93 -5.82 -1.52
CA THR A 111 11.28 -5.94 -2.07
C THR A 111 12.08 -7.03 -1.37
N ALA A 112 12.06 -7.09 -0.03
CA ALA A 112 12.84 -8.05 0.74
C ALA A 112 12.44 -9.51 0.49
N VAL A 113 11.14 -9.82 0.43
CA VAL A 113 10.68 -11.20 0.17
C VAL A 113 10.97 -11.64 -1.26
N GLN A 114 11.01 -10.72 -2.22
CA GLN A 114 11.45 -10.99 -3.58
C GLN A 114 12.96 -11.25 -3.61
N GLU A 115 13.77 -10.35 -3.06
CA GLU A 115 15.23 -10.44 -3.14
C GLU A 115 15.82 -11.60 -2.31
N GLY A 116 15.31 -11.80 -1.09
CA GLY A 116 15.86 -12.79 -0.15
C GLY A 116 15.27 -14.20 -0.32
N PHE A 117 14.04 -14.33 -0.83
CA PHE A 117 13.35 -15.62 -0.95
C PHE A 117 12.74 -15.91 -2.32
N ASN A 118 12.92 -15.01 -3.30
CA ASN A 118 12.35 -15.17 -4.64
C ASN A 118 10.81 -15.36 -4.61
N MET A 119 10.13 -14.72 -3.64
CA MET A 119 8.67 -14.74 -3.56
C MET A 119 8.09 -13.97 -4.73
N GLY A 120 7.16 -14.57 -5.49
CA GLY A 120 6.56 -13.90 -6.65
C GLY A 120 5.82 -12.59 -6.27
N TRP A 121 5.97 -11.56 -7.11
CA TRP A 121 5.46 -10.20 -6.87
C TRP A 121 3.97 -10.13 -6.51
N ASN A 122 3.12 -10.91 -7.19
CA ASN A 122 1.68 -10.97 -6.91
C ASN A 122 1.39 -11.46 -5.50
N LEU A 123 2.08 -12.53 -5.07
CA LEU A 123 1.92 -13.10 -3.73
C LEU A 123 2.44 -12.12 -2.68
N ALA A 124 3.64 -11.57 -2.90
CA ALA A 124 4.26 -10.58 -2.02
C ALA A 124 3.35 -9.36 -1.81
N SER A 125 2.80 -8.81 -2.89
CA SER A 125 1.90 -7.66 -2.83
C SER A 125 0.60 -7.99 -2.11
N PHE A 126 -0.01 -9.15 -2.39
CA PHE A 126 -1.24 -9.56 -1.74
C PHE A 126 -1.06 -9.72 -0.23
N VAL A 127 -0.09 -10.52 0.23
CA VAL A 127 0.06 -10.81 1.67
C VAL A 127 0.58 -9.62 2.48
N THR A 128 1.17 -8.62 1.83
CA THR A 128 1.66 -7.40 2.51
C THR A 128 0.54 -6.40 2.75
N TYR A 129 -0.47 -6.33 1.87
CA TYR A 129 -1.54 -5.34 1.93
C TYR A 129 -2.94 -5.88 2.31
N ALA A 130 -3.15 -7.20 2.29
CA ALA A 130 -4.41 -7.85 2.68
C ALA A 130 -4.55 -8.00 4.20
#